data_AF-A0A3S1BWE4-F1
#
_entry.id   AF-A0A3S1BWE4-F1
#
_cell.length_a   1.000
_cell.length_b   1.000
_cell.length_c   1.000
_cell.angle_alpha   90.00
_cell.angle_beta   90.00
_cell.angle_gamma   90.00
#
_symmetry.space_group_name_H-M   'P 1'
#
loop_
_entity.id
_entity.type
_entity.pdbx_description
1 polymer ?
#
loop_
_entity_poly.entity_id
_entity_poly.type
_entity_poly.pdbx_seq_one_letter_code
_entity_poly.pdbx_strand_id
1 'polypeptide(L)'
;MAAPGVANIPSSLKSGIQKYMRIAAEHDKRDPVVAYYCRLYAMQHGMTIDKKSPEARQFLVSLMDYLEQAKKTLGEEEAVHNEVAGQAHLENYALNLFLYADTEDRAGRFGKNVIKAFLTSSQLMDVLTTFGELTEEIAKSRQYARWKAFHINKCLQNGETPIAGPFGLLPLLPWENFPWSSVQPGVGFEGVAGPSVPPSNMTFSTDSGLFPSPGAQAPPSTPQDPPRQQP
;
A
#
# COMPACT_ATOMS: atom_id res chain seq x y z
N MET A 1 -22.98 0.27 16.90
CA MET A 1 -23.64 -0.44 15.78
C MET A 1 -22.60 -1.19 14.96
N ALA A 2 -22.99 -2.20 14.16
CA ALA A 2 -22.04 -2.85 13.24
C ALA A 2 -21.64 -1.89 12.11
N ALA A 3 -20.37 -1.91 11.69
CA ALA A 3 -19.92 -1.12 10.55
C ALA A 3 -20.74 -1.49 9.30
N PRO A 4 -21.14 -0.51 8.45
CA PRO A 4 -21.75 -0.83 7.16
C PRO A 4 -20.77 -1.70 6.37
N GLY A 5 -21.17 -2.96 6.16
CA GLY A 5 -20.32 -3.97 5.55
C GLY A 5 -20.08 -3.69 4.07
N VAL A 6 -18.98 -4.25 3.55
CA VAL A 6 -18.60 -4.15 2.12
C VAL A 6 -19.72 -4.66 1.19
N ALA A 7 -20.61 -5.53 1.68
CA ALA A 7 -21.76 -6.07 0.95
C ALA A 7 -22.91 -5.05 0.74
N ASN A 8 -22.97 -3.98 1.55
CA ASN A 8 -24.05 -2.99 1.50
C ASN A 8 -23.70 -1.76 0.64
N ILE A 9 -22.56 -1.79 -0.07
CA ILE A 9 -22.12 -0.67 -0.89
C ILE A 9 -23.01 -0.60 -2.16
N PRO A 10 -23.69 0.54 -2.41
CA PRO A 10 -24.48 0.74 -3.62
C PRO A 10 -23.64 0.60 -4.89
N SER A 11 -24.23 0.11 -5.98
CA SER A 11 -23.54 -0.12 -7.26
C SER A 11 -22.84 1.14 -7.78
N SER A 12 -23.44 2.32 -7.63
CA SER A 12 -22.88 3.62 -8.02
C SER A 12 -21.55 3.94 -7.30
N LEU A 13 -21.39 3.51 -6.06
CA LEU A 13 -20.20 3.79 -5.24
C LEU A 13 -19.17 2.67 -5.28
N LYS A 14 -19.62 1.45 -5.64
CA LYS A 14 -18.87 0.20 -5.53
C LYS A 14 -17.46 0.29 -6.16
N SER A 15 -17.34 0.78 -7.39
CA SER A 15 -16.06 0.87 -8.10
C SER A 15 -15.05 1.83 -7.46
N GLY A 16 -15.52 2.89 -6.80
CA GLY A 16 -14.68 3.91 -6.19
C GLY A 16 -14.23 3.60 -4.77
N ILE A 17 -15.16 3.10 -3.94
CA ILE A 17 -14.94 3.02 -2.48
C ILE A 17 -14.72 1.61 -1.93
N GLN A 18 -15.09 0.55 -2.69
CA GLN A 18 -15.05 -0.83 -2.20
C GLN A 18 -13.68 -1.27 -1.70
N LYS A 19 -12.61 -0.85 -2.40
CA LYS A 19 -11.23 -1.20 -2.02
C LYS A 19 -10.85 -0.67 -0.63
N TYR A 20 -11.20 0.58 -0.31
CA TYR A 20 -10.94 1.18 0.99
C TYR A 20 -11.79 0.55 2.10
N MET A 21 -13.05 0.25 1.79
CA MET A 21 -13.95 -0.44 2.73
C MET A 21 -13.45 -1.86 3.05
N ARG A 22 -12.87 -2.56 2.06
CA ARG A 22 -12.26 -3.89 2.28
C ARG A 22 -11.02 -3.79 3.17
N ILE A 23 -10.13 -2.82 2.93
CA ILE A 23 -8.97 -2.58 3.80
C ILE A 23 -9.45 -2.27 5.22
N ALA A 24 -10.43 -1.39 5.38
CA ALA A 24 -10.95 -1.03 6.70
C ALA A 24 -11.48 -2.26 7.46
N ALA A 25 -12.23 -3.14 6.78
CA ALA A 25 -12.71 -4.38 7.38
C ALA A 25 -11.57 -5.33 7.79
N GLU A 26 -10.47 -5.39 7.02
CA GLU A 26 -9.28 -6.16 7.40
C GLU A 26 -8.55 -5.58 8.64
N HIS A 27 -8.71 -4.28 8.90
CA HIS A 27 -8.02 -3.57 9.98
C HIS A 27 -8.89 -3.34 11.21
N ASP A 28 -10.21 -3.58 11.17
CA ASP A 28 -11.14 -3.34 12.29
C ASP A 28 -10.69 -3.88 13.65
N LYS A 29 -10.05 -5.06 13.66
CA LYS A 29 -9.55 -5.70 14.87
C LYS A 29 -8.06 -5.48 15.10
N ARG A 30 -7.32 -5.10 14.07
CA ARG A 30 -5.84 -5.02 14.10
C ARG A 30 -5.37 -3.62 14.41
N ASP A 31 -5.94 -2.66 13.70
CA ASP A 31 -5.62 -1.25 13.79
C ASP A 31 -6.90 -0.45 13.51
N PRO A 32 -7.67 -0.13 14.56
CA PRO A 32 -8.92 0.59 14.40
C PRO A 32 -8.71 2.03 13.91
N VAL A 33 -7.51 2.61 14.07
CA VAL A 33 -7.15 3.94 13.56
C VAL A 33 -7.05 3.91 12.03
N VAL A 34 -6.30 2.94 11.47
CA VAL A 34 -6.23 2.75 10.02
C VAL A 34 -7.61 2.45 9.43
N ALA A 35 -8.40 1.62 10.11
CA ALA A 35 -9.75 1.29 9.70
C ALA A 35 -10.70 2.50 9.71
N TYR A 36 -10.52 3.42 10.66
CA TYR A 36 -11.25 4.69 10.73
C TYR A 36 -10.90 5.59 9.55
N TYR A 37 -9.61 5.86 9.30
CA TYR A 37 -9.18 6.74 8.21
C TYR A 37 -9.54 6.21 6.82
N CYS A 38 -9.44 4.88 6.62
CA CYS A 38 -9.87 4.26 5.37
C CYS A 38 -11.37 4.48 5.10
N ARG A 39 -12.22 4.42 6.13
CA ARG A 39 -13.66 4.71 6.02
C ARG A 39 -13.95 6.20 5.85
N LEU A 40 -13.18 7.06 6.50
CA LEU A 40 -13.28 8.50 6.34
C LEU A 40 -12.99 8.90 4.89
N TYR A 41 -11.91 8.38 4.31
CA TYR A 41 -11.60 8.59 2.90
C TYR A 41 -12.66 8.01 1.97
N ALA A 42 -13.14 6.80 2.25
CA ALA A 42 -14.23 6.18 1.47
C ALA A 42 -15.51 7.04 1.49
N MET A 43 -15.84 7.66 2.62
CA MET A 43 -16.98 8.56 2.75
C MET A 43 -16.77 9.83 1.93
N GLN A 44 -15.65 10.52 2.12
CA GLN A 44 -15.32 11.75 1.38
C GLN A 44 -15.30 11.51 -0.13
N HIS A 45 -14.64 10.44 -0.58
CA HIS A 45 -14.57 10.09 -1.98
C HIS A 45 -15.95 9.65 -2.52
N GLY A 46 -16.71 8.88 -1.74
CA GLY A 46 -18.07 8.48 -2.09
C GLY A 46 -19.01 9.67 -2.35
N MET A 47 -18.90 10.73 -1.55
CA MET A 47 -19.64 11.98 -1.76
C MET A 47 -19.28 12.70 -3.07
N THR A 48 -18.05 12.52 -3.58
CA THR A 48 -17.63 13.09 -4.88
C THR A 48 -18.17 12.29 -6.06
N ILE A 49 -18.43 10.99 -5.88
CA ILE A 49 -18.91 10.08 -6.93
C ILE A 49 -20.42 10.19 -7.10
N ASP A 50 -21.18 9.92 -6.04
CA ASP A 50 -22.64 9.95 -6.08
C ASP A 50 -23.22 10.33 -4.71
N LYS A 51 -23.76 11.54 -4.65
CA LYS A 51 -24.47 12.09 -3.49
C LYS A 51 -25.95 12.38 -3.76
N LYS A 52 -26.43 12.05 -4.96
CA LYS A 52 -27.79 12.38 -5.40
C LYS A 52 -28.71 11.18 -5.30
N SER A 53 -28.20 9.99 -5.59
CA SER A 53 -29.01 8.77 -5.53
C SER A 53 -29.43 8.48 -4.09
N PRO A 54 -30.71 8.10 -3.87
CA PRO A 54 -31.22 7.85 -2.52
C PRO A 54 -30.50 6.70 -1.83
N GLU A 55 -30.14 5.62 -2.55
CA GLU A 55 -29.38 4.51 -1.94
C GLU A 55 -27.95 4.92 -1.57
N ALA A 56 -27.28 5.69 -2.44
CA ALA A 56 -25.94 6.23 -2.16
C ALA A 56 -25.95 7.14 -0.95
N ARG A 57 -26.93 8.06 -0.86
CA ARG A 57 -27.09 8.97 0.27
C ARG A 57 -27.36 8.21 1.56
N GLN A 58 -28.24 7.22 1.54
CA GLN A 58 -28.55 6.42 2.74
C GLN A 58 -27.32 5.66 3.24
N PHE A 59 -26.53 5.09 2.33
CA PHE A 59 -25.27 4.45 2.68
C PHE A 59 -24.27 5.46 3.28
N LEU A 60 -24.06 6.61 2.64
CA LEU A 60 -23.14 7.64 3.11
C LEU A 60 -23.52 8.19 4.50
N VAL A 61 -24.82 8.40 4.76
CA VAL A 61 -25.31 8.80 6.09
C VAL A 61 -25.00 7.72 7.12
N SER A 62 -25.30 6.44 6.83
CA SER A 62 -24.98 5.35 7.75
C SER A 62 -23.47 5.19 8.03
N LEU A 63 -22.64 5.48 7.03
CA LEU A 63 -21.18 5.47 7.17
C LEU A 63 -20.70 6.64 8.04
N MET A 64 -21.33 7.80 7.91
CA MET A 64 -21.07 8.97 8.76
C MET A 64 -21.45 8.70 10.21
N ASP A 65 -22.64 8.16 10.48
CA ASP A 65 -23.08 7.80 11.83
C ASP A 65 -22.11 6.79 12.50
N TYR A 66 -21.61 5.82 11.72
CA TYR A 66 -20.60 4.89 12.18
C TYR A 66 -19.27 5.59 12.50
N LEU A 67 -18.80 6.50 11.64
CA LEU A 67 -17.57 7.26 11.85
C LEU A 67 -17.67 8.14 13.11
N GLU A 68 -18.82 8.76 13.38
CA GLU A 68 -19.04 9.53 14.60
C GLU A 68 -19.00 8.66 15.87
N GLN A 69 -19.60 7.47 15.82
CA GLN A 69 -19.52 6.50 16.93
C GLN A 69 -18.09 5.96 17.12
N ALA A 70 -17.41 5.63 16.02
CA ALA A 70 -16.03 5.16 16.03
C ALA A 70 -15.10 6.22 16.61
N LYS A 71 -15.29 7.50 16.24
CA LYS A 71 -14.52 8.62 16.81
C LYS A 71 -14.73 8.79 18.31
N LYS A 72 -15.95 8.57 18.81
CA LYS A 72 -16.23 8.60 20.26
C LYS A 72 -15.57 7.43 20.99
N THR A 73 -15.58 6.24 20.37
CA THR A 73 -15.04 5.01 20.97
C THR A 73 -13.52 5.02 20.98
N LEU A 74 -12.90 5.51 19.89
CA LEU A 74 -11.46 5.69 19.74
C LEU A 74 -10.99 7.06 20.23
N GLY A 75 -11.85 7.79 20.95
CA GLY A 75 -11.58 9.18 21.37
C GLY A 75 -10.44 9.30 22.38
N GLU A 76 -10.06 8.20 23.03
CA GLU A 76 -8.88 8.14 23.90
C GLU A 76 -7.57 7.93 23.11
N GLU A 77 -7.63 7.56 21.84
CA GLU A 77 -6.44 7.40 21.00
C GLU A 77 -5.97 8.74 20.42
N GLU A 78 -4.70 9.07 20.68
CA GLU A 78 -4.10 10.34 20.27
C GLU A 78 -4.16 10.55 18.75
N ALA A 79 -4.01 9.44 18.01
CA ALA A 79 -4.05 9.39 16.56
C ALA A 79 -5.43 9.73 15.96
N VAL A 80 -6.51 9.79 16.74
CA VAL A 80 -7.86 10.15 16.27
C VAL A 80 -8.22 11.60 16.60
N HIS A 81 -7.66 12.16 17.68
CA HIS A 81 -7.91 13.56 18.05
C HIS A 81 -6.92 14.53 17.40
N ASN A 82 -5.71 14.08 17.08
CA ASN A 82 -4.66 14.88 16.48
C ASN A 82 -4.43 14.41 15.05
N GLU A 83 -4.81 15.25 14.08
CA GLU A 83 -4.62 14.96 12.66
C GLU A 83 -3.16 14.70 12.30
N VAL A 84 -2.20 15.36 12.96
CA VAL A 84 -0.77 15.14 12.73
C VAL A 84 -0.34 13.75 13.21
N ALA A 85 -0.83 13.32 14.37
CA ALA A 85 -0.55 11.98 14.91
C ALA A 85 -1.21 10.90 14.04
N GLY A 86 -2.46 11.11 13.60
CA GLY A 86 -3.16 10.22 12.69
C GLY A 86 -2.49 10.10 11.32
N GLN A 87 -2.03 11.22 10.76
CA GLN A 87 -1.26 11.25 9.52
C GLN A 87 0.03 10.46 9.67
N ALA A 88 0.83 10.74 10.71
CA ALA A 88 2.10 10.05 10.94
C ALA A 88 1.90 8.55 11.15
N HIS A 89 0.85 8.15 11.88
CA HIS A 89 0.51 6.73 12.07
C HIS A 89 0.20 6.02 10.75
N LEU A 90 -0.68 6.62 9.94
CA LEU A 90 -1.08 6.05 8.66
C LEU A 90 0.08 6.04 7.65
N GLU A 91 0.91 7.08 7.66
CA GLU A 91 2.08 7.22 6.79
C GLU A 91 3.13 6.16 7.10
N ASN A 92 3.50 6.01 8.37
CA ASN A 92 4.41 4.95 8.81
C ASN A 92 3.87 3.56 8.46
N TYR A 93 2.57 3.33 8.64
CA TYR A 93 1.96 2.05 8.28
C TYR A 93 2.04 1.76 6.77
N ALA A 94 1.73 2.76 5.94
CA ALA A 94 1.81 2.66 4.48
C ALA A 94 3.26 2.43 3.99
N LEU A 95 4.23 3.16 4.55
CA LEU A 95 5.65 3.05 4.21
C LEU A 95 6.22 1.70 4.64
N ASN A 96 5.88 1.21 5.83
CA ASN A 96 6.34 -0.12 6.28
C ASN A 96 5.85 -1.24 5.35
N LEU A 97 4.60 -1.16 4.91
CA LEU A 97 4.05 -2.13 3.98
C LEU A 97 4.68 -2.02 2.58
N PHE A 98 5.00 -0.80 2.14
CA PHE A 98 5.74 -0.55 0.91
C PHE A 98 7.16 -1.13 0.96
N LEU A 99 7.91 -0.84 2.03
CA LEU A 99 9.28 -1.31 2.21
C LEU A 99 9.37 -2.84 2.32
N TYR A 100 8.40 -3.47 2.99
CA TYR A 100 8.28 -4.92 3.00
C TYR A 100 8.14 -5.46 1.57
N ALA A 101 7.24 -4.89 0.78
CA ALA A 101 7.02 -5.32 -0.60
C ALA A 101 8.25 -5.07 -1.50
N ASP A 102 8.91 -3.91 -1.35
CA ASP A 102 10.14 -3.56 -2.09
C ASP A 102 11.31 -4.48 -1.73
N THR A 103 11.44 -4.86 -0.44
CA THR A 103 12.47 -5.80 0.01
C THR A 103 12.28 -7.18 -0.61
N GLU A 104 11.04 -7.69 -0.63
CA GLU A 104 10.73 -8.97 -1.25
C GLU A 104 10.91 -8.93 -2.78
N ASP A 105 10.49 -7.84 -3.43
CA ASP A 105 10.68 -7.61 -4.87
C ASP A 105 12.16 -7.58 -5.26
N ARG A 106 13.01 -6.88 -4.49
CA ARG A 106 14.47 -6.87 -4.69
C ARG A 106 15.12 -8.21 -4.43
N ALA A 107 14.58 -9.00 -3.50
CA ALA A 107 15.03 -10.37 -3.25
C ALA A 107 14.54 -11.37 -4.31
N GLY A 108 13.77 -10.93 -5.32
CA GLY A 108 13.18 -11.80 -6.34
C GLY A 108 12.10 -12.73 -5.80
N ARG A 109 11.58 -12.46 -4.60
CA ARG A 109 10.55 -13.27 -3.93
C ARG A 109 9.17 -12.76 -4.31
N PHE A 110 8.71 -13.17 -5.49
CA PHE A 110 7.40 -12.77 -5.99
C PHE A 110 6.30 -13.67 -5.44
N GLY A 111 5.41 -13.09 -4.63
CA GLY A 111 4.28 -13.81 -4.05
C GLY A 111 3.03 -12.96 -4.00
N LYS A 112 1.88 -13.62 -3.79
CA LYS A 112 0.59 -12.96 -3.62
C LYS A 112 0.61 -11.91 -2.48
N ASN A 113 1.41 -12.15 -1.44
CA ASN A 113 1.59 -11.23 -0.33
C ASN A 113 2.30 -9.93 -0.74
N VAL A 114 3.31 -10.00 -1.61
CA VAL A 114 4.05 -8.84 -2.11
C VAL A 114 3.14 -7.97 -2.96
N ILE A 115 2.37 -8.60 -3.85
CA ILE A 115 1.37 -7.91 -4.66
C ILE A 115 0.34 -7.21 -3.75
N LYS A 116 -0.20 -7.94 -2.75
CA LYS A 116 -1.17 -7.37 -1.80
C LYS A 116 -0.57 -6.21 -1.01
N ALA A 117 0.68 -6.34 -0.54
CA ALA A 117 1.38 -5.30 0.20
C ALA A 117 1.58 -4.03 -0.64
N PHE A 118 2.05 -4.13 -1.89
CA PHE A 118 2.13 -2.98 -2.80
C PHE A 118 0.76 -2.36 -3.09
N LEU A 119 -0.28 -3.18 -3.28
CA LEU A 119 -1.61 -2.67 -3.56
C LEU A 119 -2.18 -1.90 -2.35
N THR A 120 -2.11 -2.50 -1.17
CA THR A 120 -2.62 -1.92 0.07
C THR A 120 -1.81 -0.69 0.47
N SER A 121 -0.47 -0.69 0.33
CA SER A 121 0.34 0.50 0.61
C SER A 121 -0.04 1.66 -0.30
N SER A 122 -0.21 1.41 -1.60
CA SER A 122 -0.66 2.45 -2.54
C SER A 122 -2.05 3.00 -2.19
N GLN A 123 -2.95 2.17 -1.68
CA GLN A 123 -4.30 2.57 -1.29
C GLN A 123 -4.27 3.37 0.02
N LEU A 124 -3.42 3.02 0.98
CA LEU A 124 -3.21 3.80 2.20
C LEU A 124 -2.58 5.16 1.88
N MET A 125 -1.68 5.23 0.89
CA MET A 125 -1.16 6.49 0.37
C MET A 125 -2.24 7.35 -0.31
N ASP A 126 -3.32 6.78 -0.84
CA ASP A 126 -4.50 7.57 -1.25
C ASP A 126 -5.22 8.14 -0.04
N VAL A 127 -5.39 7.35 1.01
CA VAL A 127 -6.08 7.77 2.25
C VAL A 127 -5.32 8.91 2.93
N LEU A 128 -3.99 8.98 2.79
CA LEU A 128 -3.20 10.12 3.27
C LEU A 128 -3.62 11.47 2.68
N THR A 129 -4.28 11.48 1.51
CA THR A 129 -4.83 12.73 0.94
C THR A 129 -5.96 13.34 1.77
N THR A 130 -6.52 12.60 2.75
CA THR A 130 -7.48 13.16 3.72
C THR A 130 -6.87 14.24 4.61
N PHE A 131 -5.56 14.19 4.85
CA PHE A 131 -4.84 15.15 5.69
C PHE A 131 -4.30 16.35 4.90
N GLY A 132 -4.32 16.29 3.57
CA GLY A 132 -3.82 17.36 2.71
C GLY A 132 -3.09 16.85 1.46
N GLU A 133 -2.21 17.70 0.92
CA GLU A 133 -1.39 17.35 -0.23
C GLU A 133 -0.30 16.34 0.14
N LEU A 134 -0.10 15.32 -0.69
CA LEU A 134 0.95 14.32 -0.48
C LEU A 134 2.31 14.93 -0.78
N THR A 135 3.33 14.54 -0.01
CA THR A 135 4.71 14.83 -0.37
C THR A 135 5.07 14.14 -1.70
N GLU A 136 6.00 14.74 -2.45
CA GLU A 136 6.41 14.23 -3.75
C GLU A 136 6.96 12.79 -3.66
N GLU A 137 7.59 12.45 -2.54
CA GLU A 137 8.11 11.11 -2.25
C GLU A 137 6.99 10.06 -2.07
N ILE A 138 5.93 10.40 -1.32
CA ILE A 138 4.77 9.52 -1.16
C ILE A 138 4.02 9.38 -2.48
N ALA A 139 3.88 10.46 -3.25
CA ALA A 139 3.24 10.43 -4.56
C ALA A 139 4.00 9.50 -5.55
N LYS A 140 5.33 9.58 -5.59
CA LYS A 140 6.18 8.68 -6.38
C LYS A 140 6.07 7.23 -5.90
N SER A 141 6.15 7.00 -4.59
CA SER A 141 6.02 5.66 -3.99
C SER A 141 4.66 5.02 -4.28
N ARG A 142 3.59 5.82 -4.21
CA ARG A 142 2.22 5.40 -4.56
C ARG A 142 2.11 4.94 -6.01
N GLN A 143 2.68 5.70 -6.94
CA GLN A 143 2.69 5.34 -8.36
C GLN A 143 3.51 4.08 -8.61
N TYR A 144 4.71 4.00 -8.02
CA TYR A 144 5.59 2.84 -8.10
C TYR A 144 4.90 1.57 -7.60
N ALA A 145 4.30 1.62 -6.42
CA ALA A 145 3.61 0.49 -5.80
C ALA A 145 2.48 -0.05 -6.68
N ARG A 146 1.68 0.84 -7.29
CA ARG A 146 0.61 0.44 -8.21
C ARG A 146 1.15 -0.27 -9.43
N TRP A 147 2.17 0.32 -10.05
CA TRP A 147 2.81 -0.24 -11.23
C TRP A 147 3.40 -1.62 -10.93
N LYS A 148 4.16 -1.75 -9.83
CA LYS A 148 4.77 -3.01 -9.40
C LYS A 148 3.74 -4.08 -9.10
N ALA A 149 2.69 -3.76 -8.33
CA ALA A 149 1.62 -4.72 -8.04
C ALA A 149 0.99 -5.27 -9.32
N PHE A 150 0.70 -4.40 -10.29
CA PHE A 150 0.15 -4.81 -11.58
C PHE A 150 1.13 -5.65 -12.40
N HIS A 151 2.39 -5.20 -12.51
CA HIS A 151 3.43 -5.89 -13.27
C HIS A 151 3.69 -7.30 -12.73
N ILE A 152 3.92 -7.43 -11.41
CA ILE A 152 4.15 -8.72 -10.76
C ILE A 152 2.94 -9.63 -10.95
N ASN A 153 1.72 -9.13 -10.74
CA ASN A 153 0.50 -9.92 -10.93
C ASN A 153 0.35 -10.43 -12.37
N LYS A 154 0.62 -9.58 -13.37
CA LYS A 154 0.55 -9.95 -14.79
C LYS A 154 1.60 -11.02 -15.15
N CYS A 155 2.84 -10.84 -14.71
CA CYS A 155 3.90 -11.82 -14.95
C CYS A 155 3.57 -13.18 -14.31
N LEU A 156 3.10 -13.19 -13.06
CA LEU A 156 2.70 -14.43 -12.38
C LEU A 156 1.51 -15.12 -13.06
N GLN A 157 0.55 -14.37 -13.61
CA GLN A 157 -0.57 -14.94 -14.37
C GLN A 157 -0.12 -15.56 -15.70
N ASN A 158 0.88 -14.97 -16.35
CA ASN A 158 1.45 -15.45 -17.61
C ASN A 158 2.51 -16.55 -17.42
N GLY A 159 2.91 -16.86 -16.19
CA GLY A 159 4.01 -17.79 -15.90
C GLY A 159 5.40 -17.21 -16.18
N GLU A 160 5.52 -15.89 -16.33
CA GLU A 160 6.77 -15.16 -16.54
C GLU A 160 7.40 -14.78 -15.19
N THR A 161 8.73 -14.72 -15.13
CA THR A 161 9.43 -14.24 -13.93
C THR A 161 9.45 -12.71 -13.92
N PRO A 162 8.86 -12.04 -12.90
CA PRO A 162 8.87 -10.58 -12.81
C PRO A 162 10.29 -10.02 -12.66
N ILE A 163 10.46 -8.76 -13.05
CA ILE A 163 11.77 -8.07 -12.96
C ILE A 163 11.94 -7.53 -11.53
N ALA A 164 12.98 -8.02 -10.84
CA ALA A 164 13.32 -7.65 -9.47
C ALA A 164 13.90 -6.23 -9.36
N GLY A 165 13.55 -5.54 -8.28
CA GLY A 165 14.07 -4.23 -7.93
C GLY A 165 13.41 -3.06 -8.68
N PRO A 166 13.78 -1.82 -8.33
CA PRO A 166 13.30 -0.63 -9.02
C PRO A 166 13.72 -0.70 -10.48
N PHE A 167 12.74 -0.56 -11.36
CA PHE A 167 12.99 -0.45 -12.79
C PHE A 167 13.81 0.83 -12.99
N GLY A 168 15.11 0.71 -13.29
CA GLY A 168 16.01 1.85 -13.52
C GLY A 168 15.59 2.78 -14.67
N LEU A 169 14.48 2.48 -15.35
CA LEU A 169 13.90 3.22 -16.47
C LEU A 169 12.60 3.97 -16.13
N LEU A 170 12.18 4.01 -14.85
CA LEU A 170 11.14 4.95 -14.40
C LEU A 170 11.40 6.42 -14.78
N PRO A 171 12.64 6.89 -15.09
CA PRO A 171 12.82 8.23 -15.64
C PRO A 171 12.37 8.41 -17.10
N LEU A 172 12.20 7.35 -17.91
CA LEU A 172 12.16 7.49 -19.39
C LEU A 172 10.81 7.15 -20.07
N LEU A 173 9.81 6.64 -19.34
CA LEU A 173 8.46 6.53 -19.88
C LEU A 173 7.62 7.70 -19.36
N PRO A 174 7.10 8.58 -20.23
CA PRO A 174 6.10 9.56 -19.83
C PRO A 174 4.93 8.83 -19.16
N TRP A 175 4.75 9.08 -17.86
CA TRP A 175 3.73 8.48 -17.00
C TRP A 175 2.30 8.74 -17.49
N GLU A 176 2.12 9.72 -18.38
CA GLU A 176 0.85 10.02 -19.08
C GLU A 176 0.45 8.95 -20.11
N ASN A 177 1.41 8.18 -20.64
CA ASN A 177 1.16 7.13 -21.63
C ASN A 177 0.97 5.73 -21.01
N PHE A 178 1.01 5.61 -19.68
CA PHE A 178 0.66 4.35 -19.03
C PHE A 178 -0.85 4.13 -19.15
N PRO A 179 -1.34 3.00 -19.69
CA PRO A 179 -2.77 2.81 -19.96
C PRO A 179 -3.52 2.55 -18.65
N TRP A 180 -3.81 3.64 -17.92
CA TRP A 180 -4.59 3.67 -16.69
C TRP A 180 -5.97 3.01 -16.85
N SER A 181 -6.53 3.00 -18.07
CA SER A 181 -7.79 2.34 -18.40
C SER A 181 -7.75 0.80 -18.29
N SER A 182 -6.55 0.20 -18.39
CA SER A 182 -6.34 -1.25 -18.24
C SER A 182 -6.11 -1.69 -16.80
N VAL A 183 -5.83 -0.75 -15.88
CA VAL A 183 -5.81 -0.97 -14.43
C VAL A 183 -7.25 -0.89 -13.93
N GLN A 184 -8.06 -1.89 -14.31
CA GLN A 184 -9.43 -1.98 -13.82
C GLN A 184 -9.41 -2.34 -12.33
N PRO A 185 -10.16 -1.64 -11.45
CA PRO A 185 -10.42 -2.08 -10.08
C PRO A 185 -11.33 -3.31 -10.13
N GLY A 186 -10.76 -4.47 -10.44
CA GLY A 186 -11.53 -5.69 -10.67
C GLY A 186 -10.79 -6.84 -11.36
N VAL A 187 -9.57 -6.63 -11.87
CA VAL A 187 -8.82 -7.74 -12.51
C VAL A 187 -8.25 -8.69 -11.44
N GLY A 188 -9.03 -9.70 -11.06
CA GLY A 188 -8.51 -10.96 -10.49
C GLY A 188 -7.88 -10.89 -9.09
N PHE A 189 -8.35 -10.01 -8.20
CA PHE A 189 -7.83 -9.93 -6.80
C PHE A 189 -8.74 -10.57 -5.74
N GLU A 190 -9.87 -11.17 -6.13
CA GLU A 190 -10.87 -11.73 -5.20
C GLU A 190 -10.41 -12.98 -4.41
N GLY A 191 -9.22 -13.53 -4.71
CA GLY A 191 -8.72 -14.77 -4.11
C GLY A 191 -7.40 -14.66 -3.32
N VAL A 192 -6.88 -13.47 -3.03
CA VAL A 192 -5.61 -13.33 -2.28
C VAL A 192 -5.88 -13.25 -0.77
N ALA A 193 -6.06 -14.42 -0.15
CA ALA A 193 -5.98 -14.59 1.30
C ALA A 193 -4.51 -14.81 1.68
N GLY A 194 -3.85 -13.75 2.17
CA GLY A 194 -2.48 -13.75 2.64
C GLY A 194 -2.20 -12.54 3.53
N PRO A 195 -1.19 -12.58 4.41
CA PRO A 195 -0.95 -11.54 5.41
C PRO A 195 -0.70 -10.18 4.74
N SER A 196 -1.63 -9.26 4.97
CA SER A 196 -1.57 -7.85 4.56
C SER A 196 -0.60 -7.01 5.43
N VAL A 197 0.30 -7.66 6.17
CA VAL A 197 1.03 -7.07 7.30
C VAL A 197 2.53 -7.06 7.01
N PRO A 198 3.25 -5.97 7.30
CA PRO A 198 4.70 -6.05 7.47
C PRO A 198 4.99 -6.94 8.71
N PRO A 199 6.02 -7.82 8.67
CA PRO A 199 6.37 -8.63 9.82
C PRO A 199 6.77 -7.76 11.02
N SER A 200 6.29 -8.09 12.22
CA SER A 200 6.43 -7.32 13.47
C SER A 200 7.88 -7.14 13.99
N ASN A 201 8.90 -7.54 13.24
CA ASN A 201 10.28 -7.63 13.70
C ASN A 201 11.24 -6.61 13.03
N MET A 202 10.73 -5.60 12.36
CA MET A 202 11.58 -4.48 11.89
C MET A 202 11.73 -3.44 13.01
N THR A 203 12.60 -3.73 13.97
CA THR A 203 13.25 -2.68 14.78
C THR A 203 14.12 -1.87 13.83
N PHE A 204 13.75 -0.61 13.57
CA PHE A 204 14.58 0.29 12.79
C PHE A 204 15.67 0.85 13.72
N SER A 205 16.92 0.43 13.50
CA SER A 205 18.05 1.26 13.88
C SER A 205 17.99 2.51 13.00
N THR A 206 17.74 3.66 13.61
CA THR A 206 17.95 4.97 12.99
C THR A 206 19.43 5.11 12.63
N ASP A 207 19.81 4.70 11.43
CA ASP A 207 21.08 5.11 10.84
C ASP A 207 20.79 5.80 9.51
N SER A 208 20.87 7.13 9.57
CA SER A 208 20.78 8.02 8.42
C SER A 208 22.03 7.82 7.57
N GLY A 209 21.92 7.01 6.52
CA GLY A 209 23.05 6.66 5.65
C GLY A 209 22.69 6.61 4.17
N LEU A 210 22.09 7.68 3.65
CA LEU A 210 22.13 7.98 2.21
C LEU A 210 23.59 8.21 1.79
N PHE A 211 23.99 7.61 0.66
CA PHE A 211 25.23 7.74 -0.13
C PHE A 211 26.19 6.52 -0.12
N PRO A 212 26.31 5.79 -1.26
CA PRO A 212 27.49 4.98 -1.52
C PRO A 212 28.66 5.89 -1.94
N SER A 213 29.80 5.72 -1.26
CA SER A 213 31.06 6.41 -1.60
C SER A 213 31.62 5.87 -2.94
N PRO A 214 32.17 6.71 -3.85
CA PRO A 214 32.71 6.24 -5.11
C PRO A 214 34.12 5.69 -4.93
N GLY A 215 34.28 4.37 -5.11
CA GLY A 215 35.61 3.77 -5.24
C GLY A 215 35.71 2.35 -4.71
N ALA A 216 35.26 1.36 -5.46
CA ALA A 216 35.76 0.00 -5.35
C ALA A 216 35.69 -0.68 -6.72
N GLN A 217 36.84 -0.75 -7.38
CA GLN A 217 37.04 -1.49 -8.61
C GLN A 217 36.82 -2.99 -8.36
N ALA A 218 36.17 -3.68 -9.29
CA ALA A 218 36.28 -5.13 -9.44
C ALA A 218 37.47 -5.45 -10.40
N PRO A 219 37.86 -6.72 -10.56
CA PRO A 219 38.77 -7.52 -9.74
C PRO A 219 40.09 -7.84 -10.51
N PRO A 220 41.03 -8.63 -9.95
CA PRO A 220 41.82 -9.50 -10.83
C PRO A 220 41.89 -10.96 -10.39
N SER A 221 41.81 -11.81 -11.40
CA SER A 221 42.08 -13.24 -11.46
C SER A 221 43.48 -13.61 -10.95
N THR A 222 43.64 -14.71 -10.18
CA THR A 222 44.40 -15.95 -10.52
C THR A 222 44.60 -16.88 -9.30
N PRO A 223 44.83 -18.20 -9.52
CA PRO A 223 44.71 -19.27 -8.51
C PRO A 223 46.02 -19.57 -7.76
N GLN A 224 45.93 -20.13 -6.54
CA GLN A 224 47.10 -20.65 -5.80
C GLN A 224 47.00 -22.17 -5.54
N ASP A 225 48.08 -22.85 -5.95
CA ASP A 225 48.47 -24.26 -5.80
C ASP A 225 48.58 -24.76 -4.32
N PRO A 226 48.66 -26.08 -4.07
CA PRO A 226 48.50 -26.74 -2.77
C PRO A 226 49.81 -26.86 -1.95
N PRO A 227 49.73 -27.26 -0.65
CA PRO A 227 50.86 -27.18 0.27
C PRO A 227 51.86 -28.35 0.14
N ARG A 228 53.16 -28.03 0.13
CA ARG A 228 54.28 -29.00 0.30
C ARG A 228 54.41 -29.41 1.77
N GLN A 229 54.41 -30.73 2.02
CA GLN A 229 54.89 -31.34 3.26
C GLN A 229 56.42 -31.58 3.17
N GLN A 230 57.12 -31.34 4.28
CA GLN A 230 58.52 -31.72 4.58
C GLN A 230 58.52 -33.00 5.45
N PRO A 231 59.58 -33.84 5.44
CA PRO A 231 60.95 -33.49 5.83
C PRO A 231 62.01 -33.60 4.72
#